data_AF-A0A7C2U7L3-F1
#
_entry.id   AF-A0A7C2U7L3-F1
#
_cell.length_a   1.000
_cell.length_b   1.000
_cell.length_c   1.000
_cell.angle_alpha   90.00
_cell.angle_beta   90.00
_cell.angle_gamma   90.00
#
_symmetry.space_group_name_H-M   'P 1'
#
loop_
_entity.id
_entity.type
_entity.pdbx_description
1 polymer ?
#
loop_
_entity_poly.entity_id
_entity_poly.type
_entity_poly.pdbx_seq_one_letter_code
_entity_poly.pdbx_strand_id
1 'polypeptide(L)'
;MAAVAALTWARAGARTRAGWTRPWPGPPPSCARCSPAQVRRRGPPTVRIVAVDIGERRIGVAVADDRAPVAVPVGTVDAGEDVAETVMRIVREQGADLLVVGLPLSLTGALGPQARRVMALVEELAGRLPVPVETWDERLSTVEAERRLGPGHPRERRDAVAAAIVLQAYLDAQRGQRR
;
A
#
# COMPACT_ATOMS: atom_id res chain seq x y z
N MET A 1 13.49 39.81 29.10
CA MET A 1 13.73 39.42 27.70
C MET A 1 12.43 38.85 27.14
N ALA A 2 11.89 39.51 26.11
CA ALA A 2 10.76 39.21 25.19
C ALA A 2 9.76 38.09 25.59
N ALA A 3 8.51 38.39 25.97
CA ALA A 3 7.31 38.69 25.15
C ALA A 3 6.69 37.45 24.44
N VAL A 4 5.67 36.81 25.06
CA VAL A 4 4.22 36.80 24.72
C VAL A 4 3.84 36.23 23.34
N ALA A 5 3.11 35.10 23.30
CA ALA A 5 1.76 34.98 22.69
C ALA A 5 1.29 33.51 22.61
N ALA A 6 0.25 33.19 23.37
CA ALA A 6 -0.72 32.15 23.02
C ALA A 6 -1.71 32.72 21.98
N LEU A 7 -2.24 31.89 21.09
CA LEU A 7 -3.66 31.90 20.66
C LEU A 7 -3.96 30.80 19.63
N THR A 8 -5.22 30.41 19.67
CA THR A 8 -5.96 29.31 19.08
C THR A 8 -6.48 29.55 17.65
N TRP A 9 -6.72 28.44 16.93
CA TRP A 9 -7.74 28.18 15.90
C TRP A 9 -7.84 29.07 14.65
N ALA A 10 -7.71 28.44 13.46
CA ALA A 10 -8.49 28.81 12.28
C ALA A 10 -8.72 27.60 11.36
N ARG A 11 -10.00 27.32 11.11
CA ARG A 11 -10.51 26.48 10.02
C ARG A 11 -10.32 27.20 8.66
N ALA A 12 -10.39 26.37 7.62
CA ALA A 12 -10.73 26.68 6.23
C ALA A 12 -9.58 26.96 5.25
N GLY A 13 -9.59 26.18 4.17
CA GLY A 13 -8.72 26.33 3.02
C GLY A 13 -9.00 25.29 1.96
N ALA A 14 -10.30 25.06 1.64
CA ALA A 14 -10.68 24.45 0.38
C ALA A 14 -10.02 25.28 -0.74
N ARG A 15 -9.01 24.73 -1.42
CA ARG A 15 -8.40 25.39 -2.57
C ARG A 15 -9.37 25.28 -3.74
N THR A 16 -10.20 26.30 -3.86
CA THR A 16 -11.00 26.60 -5.04
C THR A 16 -10.09 26.87 -6.25
N ARG A 17 -10.54 26.35 -7.38
CA ARG A 17 -10.05 26.62 -8.73
C ARG A 17 -10.03 28.14 -9.02
N ALA A 18 -8.92 28.66 -9.53
CA ALA A 18 -8.88 29.75 -10.51
C ALA A 18 -7.42 29.99 -10.96
N GLY A 19 -7.20 30.20 -12.26
CA GLY A 19 -6.03 30.94 -12.74
C GLY A 19 -5.03 30.22 -13.66
N TRP A 20 -5.48 29.41 -14.62
CA TRP A 20 -4.69 29.13 -15.83
C TRP A 20 -5.54 29.42 -17.07
N THR A 21 -5.79 30.71 -17.35
CA THR A 21 -6.34 31.15 -18.63
C THR A 21 -5.19 31.54 -19.55
N ARG A 22 -4.55 30.52 -20.13
CA ARG A 22 -3.96 30.66 -21.46
C ARG A 22 -4.72 29.71 -22.36
N PRO A 23 -5.34 30.17 -23.47
CA PRO A 23 -5.84 29.24 -24.46
C PRO A 23 -4.66 28.43 -24.99
N TRP A 24 -4.81 27.12 -24.98
CA TRP A 24 -3.88 26.20 -25.63
C TRP A 24 -3.75 26.63 -27.10
N PRO A 25 -2.55 26.99 -27.60
CA PRO A 25 -2.38 27.14 -29.04
C PRO A 25 -2.55 25.73 -29.59
N GLY A 26 -3.59 25.49 -30.38
CA GLY A 26 -3.90 24.19 -30.96
C GLY A 26 -2.67 23.50 -31.55
N PRO A 27 -2.70 22.17 -31.73
CA PRO A 27 -1.58 21.43 -32.32
C PRO A 27 -1.17 22.05 -33.67
N PRO A 28 0.14 22.04 -34.01
CA PRO A 28 0.61 22.62 -35.27
C PRO A 28 -0.07 21.94 -36.47
N PRO A 29 -0.51 22.71 -37.49
CA PRO A 29 -1.28 22.18 -38.59
C PRO A 29 -0.35 21.58 -39.66
N SER A 30 0.12 20.34 -39.49
CA SER A 30 0.63 19.52 -40.62
C SER A 30 1.10 18.11 -40.23
N CYS A 31 0.29 17.33 -39.52
CA CYS A 31 0.42 15.87 -39.62
C CYS A 31 -0.98 15.28 -39.76
N ALA A 32 -1.48 15.29 -40.99
CA ALA A 32 -2.78 14.74 -41.42
C ALA A 32 -2.84 13.19 -41.39
N ARG A 33 -2.24 12.56 -40.36
CA ARG A 33 -2.34 11.11 -40.14
C ARG A 33 -2.10 10.69 -38.68
N CYS A 34 -2.65 11.43 -37.71
CA CYS A 34 -2.92 10.88 -36.38
C CYS A 34 -4.43 10.97 -36.14
N SER A 35 -5.11 9.83 -36.23
CA SER A 35 -6.55 9.72 -35.95
C SER A 35 -6.88 10.30 -34.57
N PRO A 36 -8.00 11.04 -34.41
CA PRO A 36 -8.48 11.50 -33.09
C PRO A 36 -8.88 10.35 -32.15
N ALA A 37 -8.74 9.09 -32.57
CA ALA A 37 -9.07 7.90 -31.77
C ALA A 37 -8.01 7.49 -30.73
N GLN A 38 -6.85 8.15 -30.63
CA GLN A 38 -5.74 7.70 -29.78
C GLN A 38 -5.23 8.72 -28.74
N VAL A 39 -6.04 9.72 -28.36
CA VAL A 39 -5.89 10.25 -27.00
C VAL A 39 -6.38 9.13 -26.08
N ARG A 40 -5.46 8.26 -25.66
CA ARG A 40 -5.71 7.30 -24.58
C ARG A 40 -6.20 8.16 -23.41
N ARG A 41 -7.51 8.18 -23.19
CA ARG A 41 -8.09 8.75 -21.98
C ARG A 41 -7.39 8.02 -20.86
N ARG A 42 -6.50 8.71 -20.12
CA ARG A 42 -6.03 8.20 -18.83
C ARG A 42 -7.32 7.88 -18.09
N GLY A 43 -7.58 6.59 -17.84
CA GLY A 43 -8.71 6.20 -17.00
C GLY A 43 -8.62 6.94 -15.67
N PRO A 44 -9.69 6.92 -14.84
CA PRO A 44 -9.61 7.47 -13.48
C PRO A 44 -8.33 7.00 -12.76
N PRO A 45 -7.79 7.74 -11.79
CA PRO A 45 -6.62 7.28 -11.04
C PRO A 45 -6.87 5.87 -10.49
N THR A 46 -5.92 4.95 -10.68
CA THR A 46 -5.93 3.61 -10.08
C THR A 46 -5.37 3.72 -8.68
N VAL A 47 -6.08 3.19 -7.69
CA VAL A 47 -5.60 3.10 -6.31
C VAL A 47 -4.61 1.96 -6.21
N ARG A 48 -3.39 2.25 -5.75
CA ARG A 48 -2.34 1.25 -5.55
C ARG A 48 -2.28 0.79 -4.11
N ILE A 49 -2.43 -0.50 -3.91
CA ILE A 49 -2.47 -1.13 -2.59
C ILE A 49 -1.17 -1.90 -2.42
N VAL A 50 -0.45 -1.63 -1.33
CA VAL A 50 0.77 -2.35 -0.98
C VAL A 50 0.52 -3.15 0.28
N ALA A 51 0.87 -4.42 0.26
CA ALA A 51 0.86 -5.27 1.44
C ALA A 51 2.27 -5.57 1.91
N VAL A 52 2.45 -5.56 3.22
CA VAL A 52 3.69 -5.96 3.90
C VAL A 52 3.40 -7.06 4.92
N ASP A 53 4.20 -8.14 4.85
CA ASP A 53 4.24 -9.21 5.84
C ASP A 53 5.52 -9.04 6.67
N ILE A 54 5.39 -8.71 7.95
CA ILE A 54 6.52 -8.36 8.82
C ILE A 54 6.98 -9.61 9.58
N GLY A 55 7.99 -10.26 9.02
CA GLY A 55 8.76 -11.29 9.71
C GLY A 55 9.82 -10.71 10.64
N GLU A 56 10.46 -11.57 11.45
CA GLU A 56 11.51 -11.16 12.40
C GLU A 56 12.78 -10.61 11.73
N ARG A 57 13.07 -11.04 10.50
CA ARG A 57 14.30 -10.68 9.77
C ARG A 57 14.03 -9.96 8.46
N ARG A 58 12.88 -10.24 7.85
CA ARG A 58 12.53 -9.82 6.49
C ARG A 58 11.07 -9.43 6.42
N ILE A 59 10.80 -8.54 5.49
CA ILE A 59 9.48 -8.01 5.17
C ILE A 59 9.13 -8.50 3.77
N GLY A 60 8.09 -9.32 3.64
CA GLY A 60 7.52 -9.68 2.35
C GLY A 60 6.71 -8.52 1.80
N VAL A 61 6.84 -8.23 0.49
CA VAL A 61 6.15 -7.10 -0.15
C VAL A 61 5.34 -7.60 -1.34
N ALA A 62 4.07 -7.20 -1.38
CA ALA A 62 3.19 -7.43 -2.51
C ALA A 62 2.42 -6.16 -2.89
N VAL A 63 2.00 -6.08 -4.14
CA VAL A 63 1.27 -4.93 -4.68
C VAL A 63 0.05 -5.38 -5.45
N ALA A 64 -0.98 -4.56 -5.47
CA ALA A 64 -2.18 -4.73 -6.28
C ALA A 64 -2.74 -3.38 -6.67
N ASP A 65 -3.53 -3.35 -7.75
CA ASP A 65 -4.25 -2.16 -8.16
C ASP A 65 -5.76 -2.41 -8.05
N ASP A 66 -6.54 -1.38 -7.75
CA ASP A 66 -8.00 -1.47 -7.58
C ASP A 66 -8.77 -1.98 -8.82
N ARG A 67 -8.26 -1.70 -10.03
CA ARG A 67 -8.85 -2.16 -11.29
C ARG A 67 -8.53 -3.60 -11.65
N ALA A 68 -7.36 -4.05 -11.25
CA ALA A 68 -6.88 -5.40 -11.45
C ALA A 68 -6.49 -5.95 -10.08
N PRO A 69 -7.48 -6.34 -9.25
CA PRO A 69 -7.28 -6.81 -7.88
C PRO A 69 -6.66 -8.21 -7.85
N VAL A 70 -5.47 -8.31 -8.43
CA VAL A 70 -4.60 -9.46 -8.44
C VAL A 70 -3.37 -9.03 -7.66
N ALA A 71 -3.11 -9.70 -6.55
CA ALA A 71 -1.92 -9.46 -5.76
C ALA A 71 -0.70 -10.04 -6.47
N VAL A 72 0.33 -9.21 -6.64
CA VAL A 72 1.59 -9.58 -7.28
C VAL A 72 2.70 -9.50 -6.23
N PRO A 73 3.46 -10.59 -5.99
CA PRO A 73 4.63 -10.55 -5.12
C PRO A 73 5.72 -9.70 -5.78
N VAL A 74 6.23 -8.70 -5.06
CA VAL A 74 7.33 -7.84 -5.54
C VAL A 74 8.67 -8.40 -5.09
N GLY A 75 8.75 -8.88 -3.85
CA GLY A 75 9.98 -9.42 -3.29
C GLY A 75 10.00 -9.33 -1.77
N THR A 76 11.20 -9.37 -1.20
CA THR A 76 11.44 -9.21 0.24
C THR A 76 12.47 -8.13 0.49
N VAL A 77 12.32 -7.41 1.60
CA VAL A 77 13.28 -6.41 2.09
C VAL A 77 13.72 -6.82 3.49
N ASP A 78 14.98 -6.62 3.85
CA ASP A 78 15.42 -6.85 5.22
C ASP A 78 14.76 -5.86 6.17
N ALA A 79 14.31 -6.34 7.34
CA ALA A 79 13.56 -5.51 8.28
C ALA A 79 14.42 -4.40 8.91
N GLY A 80 15.72 -4.64 9.02
CA GLY A 80 16.67 -3.71 9.65
C GLY A 80 16.42 -3.52 11.15
N GLU A 81 17.07 -2.50 11.72
CA GLU A 81 16.84 -2.08 13.11
C GLU A 81 15.56 -1.24 13.24
N ASP A 82 15.26 -0.41 12.23
CA ASP A 82 14.05 0.41 12.16
C ASP A 82 13.12 -0.11 11.05
N VAL A 83 12.17 -0.95 11.48
CA VAL A 83 11.16 -1.53 10.61
C VAL A 83 10.20 -0.45 10.08
N ALA A 84 9.90 0.59 10.88
CA ALA A 84 8.96 1.63 10.51
C ALA A 84 9.50 2.44 9.32
N GLU A 85 10.76 2.87 9.40
CA GLU A 85 11.38 3.63 8.30
C GLU A 85 11.51 2.78 7.03
N THR A 86 11.80 1.49 7.18
CA THR A 86 11.86 0.55 6.05
C THR A 86 10.51 0.43 5.35
N VAL A 87 9.42 0.27 6.10
CA VAL A 87 8.06 0.22 5.54
C VAL A 87 7.68 1.56 4.90
N MET A 88 8.01 2.68 5.54
CA MET A 88 7.76 4.01 4.99
C MET A 88 8.48 4.23 3.65
N ARG A 89 9.72 3.73 3.51
CA ARG A 89 10.45 3.75 2.25
C ARG A 89 9.74 2.92 1.19
N ILE A 90 9.31 1.69 1.51
CA ILE A 90 8.56 0.82 0.58
C ILE A 90 7.28 1.52 0.10
N VAL A 91 6.52 2.13 1.00
CA VAL A 91 5.29 2.87 0.67
C VAL A 91 5.55 4.01 -0.32
N ARG A 92 6.62 4.79 -0.10
CA ARG A 92 7.00 5.89 -1.00
C ARG A 92 7.51 5.39 -2.35
N GLU A 93 8.37 4.38 -2.36
CA GLU A 93 8.96 3.80 -3.57
C GLU A 93 7.87 3.17 -4.46
N GLN A 94 6.90 2.50 -3.86
CA GLN A 94 5.81 1.85 -4.59
C GLN A 94 4.64 2.78 -4.94
N GLY A 95 4.61 4.00 -4.39
CA GLY A 95 3.51 4.94 -4.56
C GLY A 95 2.19 4.39 -4.03
N ALA A 96 2.20 3.84 -2.81
CA ALA A 96 1.00 3.26 -2.21
C ALA A 96 -0.03 4.36 -1.91
N ASP A 97 -1.30 4.07 -2.17
CA ASP A 97 -2.45 4.83 -1.70
C ASP A 97 -3.07 4.19 -0.44
N LEU A 98 -2.81 2.89 -0.22
CA LEU A 98 -3.24 2.12 0.94
C LEU A 98 -2.14 1.12 1.33
N LEU A 99 -1.81 1.06 2.61
CA LEU A 99 -0.92 0.06 3.18
C LEU A 99 -1.74 -1.01 3.92
N VAL A 100 -1.54 -2.28 3.57
CA VAL A 100 -2.09 -3.43 4.29
C VAL A 100 -0.96 -4.13 5.03
N VAL A 101 -1.11 -4.31 6.33
CA VAL A 101 -0.11 -4.97 7.18
C VAL A 101 -0.65 -6.31 7.65
N GLY A 102 0.15 -7.35 7.43
CA GLY A 102 -0.08 -8.67 7.94
C GLY A 102 -0.07 -8.74 9.47
N LEU A 103 -1.11 -9.34 10.07
CA LEU A 103 -1.15 -9.67 11.49
C LEU A 103 -1.07 -11.18 11.72
N PRO A 104 0.01 -11.67 12.36
CA PRO A 104 0.13 -13.07 12.75
C PRO A 104 -0.74 -13.34 13.97
N LEU A 105 -2.04 -13.54 13.75
CA LEU A 105 -2.97 -13.94 14.78
C LEU A 105 -2.83 -15.43 15.08
N SER A 106 -2.91 -15.79 16.36
CA SER A 106 -2.95 -17.20 16.75
C SER A 106 -4.20 -17.88 16.17
N LEU A 107 -4.15 -19.20 16.00
CA LEU A 107 -5.31 -20.00 15.57
C LEU A 107 -6.52 -19.82 16.49
N THR A 108 -6.28 -19.49 17.77
CA THR A 108 -7.33 -19.17 18.76
C THR A 108 -7.87 -17.74 18.65
N GLY A 109 -7.34 -16.92 17.74
CA GLY A 109 -7.65 -15.49 17.61
C GLY A 109 -6.98 -14.60 18.64
N ALA A 110 -6.16 -15.15 19.54
CA ALA A 110 -5.45 -14.37 20.54
C ALA A 110 -4.27 -13.60 19.94
N LEU A 111 -4.09 -12.35 20.41
CA LEU A 111 -2.94 -11.51 20.09
C LEU A 111 -1.69 -12.02 20.84
N GLY A 112 -0.82 -12.72 20.12
CA GLY A 112 0.49 -13.11 20.62
C GLY A 112 1.45 -11.92 20.81
N PRO A 113 2.62 -12.13 21.42
CA PRO A 113 3.65 -11.10 21.59
C PRO A 113 4.07 -10.45 20.26
N GLN A 114 4.14 -11.25 19.18
CA GLN A 114 4.46 -10.76 17.84
C GLN A 114 3.36 -9.85 17.29
N ALA A 115 2.09 -10.26 17.38
CA ALA A 115 0.95 -9.45 16.94
C ALA A 115 0.90 -8.09 17.66
N ARG A 116 1.22 -8.04 18.96
CA ARG A 116 1.32 -6.77 19.70
C ARG A 116 2.44 -5.86 19.19
N ARG A 117 3.60 -6.42 18.83
CA ARG A 117 4.69 -5.65 18.23
C ARG A 117 4.28 -5.07 16.88
N VAL A 118 3.61 -5.87 16.04
CA VAL A 118 3.12 -5.41 14.76
C VAL A 118 2.05 -4.33 14.94
N MET A 119 1.13 -4.48 15.89
CA MET A 119 0.14 -3.44 16.19
C MET A 119 0.77 -2.12 16.64
N ALA A 120 1.77 -2.15 17.52
CA ALA A 120 2.49 -0.95 17.93
C ALA A 120 3.18 -0.26 16.74
N LEU A 121 3.77 -1.06 15.85
CA LEU A 121 4.35 -0.56 14.61
C LEU A 121 3.29 0.03 13.67
N VAL A 122 2.13 -0.60 13.54
CA VAL A 122 1.01 -0.09 12.73
C VAL A 122 0.55 1.27 13.26
N GLU A 123 0.46 1.43 14.59
CA GLU A 123 0.09 2.70 15.21
C GLU A 123 1.14 3.79 14.94
N GLU A 124 2.42 3.45 15.03
CA GLU A 124 3.53 4.33 14.66
C GLU A 124 3.48 4.72 13.17
N LEU A 125 3.24 3.76 12.29
CA LEU A 125 3.14 3.97 10.84
C LEU A 125 1.93 4.84 10.50
N ALA A 126 0.78 4.62 11.13
CA ALA A 126 -0.43 5.43 10.93
C ALA A 126 -0.22 6.89 11.36
N GLY A 127 0.65 7.14 12.35
CA GLY A 127 1.01 8.51 12.76
C GLY A 127 2.00 9.21 11.83
N ARG A 128 2.78 8.46 11.04
CA ARG A 128 3.85 8.99 10.18
C ARG A 128 3.51 9.00 8.69
N LEU A 129 2.64 8.09 8.25
CA LEU A 129 2.26 7.95 6.86
C LEU A 129 1.02 8.79 6.54
N PRO A 130 0.98 9.44 5.36
CA PRO A 130 -0.21 10.15 4.90
C PRO A 130 -1.27 9.22 4.30
N VAL A 131 -0.99 7.91 4.26
CA VAL A 131 -1.88 6.89 3.67
C VAL A 131 -2.57 6.09 4.76
N PRO A 132 -3.81 5.63 4.54
CA PRO A 132 -4.45 4.68 5.44
C PRO A 132 -3.59 3.43 5.61
N VAL A 133 -3.51 2.94 6.85
CA VAL A 133 -2.86 1.69 7.23
C VAL A 133 -3.94 0.78 7.78
N GLU A 134 -4.14 -0.36 7.12
CA GLU A 134 -5.09 -1.39 7.54
C GLU A 134 -4.34 -2.67 7.90
N THR A 135 -4.95 -3.46 8.78
CA THR A 135 -4.38 -4.74 9.21
C THR A 135 -5.23 -5.91 8.73
N TRP A 136 -4.59 -6.99 8.28
CA TRP A 136 -5.28 -8.18 7.81
C TRP A 136 -4.78 -9.44 8.52
N ASP A 137 -5.70 -10.38 8.78
CA ASP A 137 -5.42 -11.64 9.47
C ASP A 137 -4.67 -12.63 8.56
N GLU A 138 -3.51 -13.12 9.01
CA GLU A 138 -2.61 -13.98 8.23
C GLU A 138 -2.68 -15.48 8.54
N ARG A 139 -3.63 -15.95 9.37
CA ARG A 139 -3.70 -17.31 9.96
C ARG A 139 -3.33 -18.53 9.09
N LEU A 140 -3.34 -18.44 7.76
CA LEU A 140 -3.07 -19.56 6.84
C LEU A 140 -2.09 -19.24 5.70
N SER A 141 -1.44 -18.07 5.68
CA SER A 141 -0.67 -17.61 4.51
C SER A 141 0.59 -18.44 4.24
N THR A 142 1.34 -18.84 5.28
CA THR A 142 2.60 -19.59 5.10
C THR A 142 2.36 -21.02 4.60
N VAL A 143 1.40 -21.73 5.17
CA VAL A 143 1.04 -23.11 4.74
C VAL A 143 0.50 -23.09 3.32
N GLU A 144 -0.30 -22.09 2.98
CA GLU A 144 -0.82 -21.90 1.62
C GLU A 144 0.30 -21.55 0.62
N ALA A 145 1.28 -20.72 1.03
CA ALA A 145 2.45 -20.42 0.21
C ALA A 145 3.29 -21.68 -0.06
N GLU A 146 3.50 -22.53 0.96
CA GLU A 146 4.19 -23.81 0.80
C GLU A 146 3.43 -24.77 -0.12
N ARG A 147 2.10 -24.83 -0.02
CA ARG A 147 1.27 -25.61 -0.94
C ARG A 147 1.38 -25.14 -2.39
N ARG A 148 1.40 -23.83 -2.62
CA ARG A 148 1.46 -23.26 -3.99
C ARG A 148 2.82 -23.38 -4.64
N LEU A 149 3.90 -23.23 -3.87
CA LEU A 149 5.26 -23.28 -4.38
C LEU A 149 5.84 -24.70 -4.37
N GLY A 150 5.40 -25.57 -3.48
CA GLY A 150 6.01 -26.87 -3.23
C GLY A 150 7.38 -26.77 -2.52
N PRO A 151 7.94 -27.91 -2.09
CA PRO A 151 9.24 -27.95 -1.43
C PRO A 151 10.38 -27.52 -2.38
N GLY A 152 11.46 -26.97 -1.83
CA GLY A 152 12.68 -26.60 -2.57
C GLY A 152 12.80 -25.13 -2.97
N HIS A 153 11.78 -24.31 -2.75
CA HIS A 153 11.88 -22.87 -3.03
C HIS A 153 12.59 -22.08 -1.92
N PRO A 154 13.42 -21.07 -2.27
CA PRO A 154 14.08 -20.19 -1.31
C PRO A 154 13.09 -19.49 -0.39
N ARG A 155 13.51 -19.23 0.85
CA ARG A 155 12.65 -18.63 1.86
C ARG A 155 12.20 -17.21 1.48
N GLU A 156 13.03 -16.41 0.79
CA GLU A 156 12.59 -15.09 0.28
C GLU A 156 11.37 -15.20 -0.63
N ARG A 157 11.39 -16.17 -1.56
CA ARG A 157 10.30 -16.37 -2.51
C ARG A 157 9.00 -16.78 -1.81
N ARG A 158 9.11 -17.52 -0.69
CA ARG A 158 7.96 -17.90 0.14
C ARG A 158 7.37 -16.69 0.84
N ASP A 159 8.21 -15.86 1.48
CA ASP A 159 7.76 -14.68 2.21
C ASP A 159 7.08 -13.66 1.26
N ALA A 160 7.62 -13.44 0.06
CA ALA A 160 6.97 -12.59 -0.94
C ALA A 160 5.62 -13.15 -1.41
N VAL A 161 5.51 -14.46 -1.59
CA VAL A 161 4.26 -15.13 -1.98
C VAL A 161 3.24 -15.13 -0.84
N ALA A 162 3.69 -15.25 0.41
CA ALA A 162 2.83 -15.11 1.59
C ALA A 162 2.19 -13.71 1.64
N ALA A 163 3.00 -12.65 1.47
CA ALA A 163 2.49 -11.28 1.37
C ALA A 163 1.44 -11.12 0.24
N ALA A 164 1.67 -11.74 -0.92
CA ALA A 164 0.71 -11.72 -2.02
C ALA A 164 -0.59 -12.49 -1.69
N ILE A 165 -0.51 -13.61 -0.97
CA ILE A 165 -1.69 -14.36 -0.52
C ILE A 165 -2.52 -13.51 0.45
N VAL A 166 -1.87 -12.84 1.40
CA VAL A 166 -2.50 -11.94 2.38
C VAL A 166 -3.23 -10.80 1.67
N LEU A 167 -2.54 -10.14 0.73
CA LEU A 167 -3.15 -9.08 -0.07
C LEU A 167 -4.33 -9.59 -0.91
N GLN A 168 -4.21 -10.77 -1.52
CA GLN A 168 -5.30 -11.33 -2.31
C GLN A 168 -6.54 -11.59 -1.43
N ALA A 169 -6.35 -12.17 -0.25
CA ALA A 169 -7.44 -12.42 0.69
C ALA A 169 -8.14 -11.12 1.13
N TYR A 170 -7.35 -10.07 1.40
CA TYR A 170 -7.88 -8.74 1.70
C TYR A 170 -8.74 -8.20 0.54
N LEU A 171 -8.23 -8.24 -0.70
CA LEU A 171 -8.94 -7.74 -1.87
C LEU A 171 -10.24 -8.52 -2.15
N ASP A 172 -10.22 -9.82 -1.93
CA ASP A 172 -11.39 -10.68 -2.14
C ASP A 172 -12.48 -10.42 -1.10
N ALA A 173 -12.09 -10.18 0.17
CA ALA A 173 -13.01 -9.77 1.21
C ALA A 173 -13.61 -8.39 0.96
N GLN A 174 -12.81 -7.42 0.50
CA GLN A 174 -13.29 -6.09 0.10
C GLN A 174 -14.28 -6.16 -1.07
N ARG A 175 -14.05 -7.07 -2.03
CA ARG A 175 -15.00 -7.31 -3.13
C ARG A 175 -16.33 -7.89 -2.67
N GLY A 176 -16.32 -8.76 -1.66
CA GLY A 176 -17.53 -9.30 -1.06
C GLY A 176 -18.39 -8.24 -0.37
N GLN A 177 -17.77 -7.21 0.21
CA GLN A 177 -18.47 -6.12 0.90
C GLN A 177 -19.04 -5.04 -0.03
N ARG A 178 -18.56 -4.96 -1.28
CA ARG A 178 -19.00 -3.96 -2.28
C ARG A 178 -20.16 -4.45 -3.17
N ARG A 179 -20.67 -5.66 -2.94
CA ARG A 179 -21.82 -6.25 -3.62
C ARG A 179 -23.07 -6.16 -2.75
#